data_AF-N8WEH9-F1
#
_entry.id   AF-N8WEH9-F1
#
_cell.length_a   1.000
_cell.length_b   1.000
_cell.length_c   1.000
_cell.angle_alpha   90.00
_cell.angle_beta   90.00
_cell.angle_gamma   90.00
#
_symmetry.space_group_name_H-M   'P 1'
#
loop_
_entity.id
_entity.type
_entity.pdbx_description
1 polymer ?
#
loop_
_entity_poly.entity_id
_entity_poly.type
_entity_poly.pdbx_seq_one_letter_code
_entity_poly.pdbx_strand_id
1 'polypeptide(L)'
;MKRDYLIVLCGVLLLGGCAGSPQGVGQSNISSVESEAATDAVIAAGADDDSQQQYGGIKKQYVVKACQVTIYNDGPIQMVHEKTGQPCNAPIPKDHQFSKSTRSYQENGCTITEFSSADGTGDAVMDCSKKK
;
A
#
# COMPACT_ATOMS: atom_id res chain seq x y z
N MET A 1 -27.81 47.16 -11.17
CA MET A 1 -29.26 46.90 -11.33
C MET A 1 -29.40 46.06 -12.59
N LYS A 2 -29.74 44.75 -12.53
CA LYS A 2 -31.10 44.18 -12.66
C LYS A 2 -31.83 44.78 -13.88
N ARG A 3 -32.29 44.07 -14.90
CA ARG A 3 -32.49 42.65 -15.28
C ARG A 3 -32.24 42.60 -16.83
N ASP A 4 -32.27 41.49 -17.56
CA ASP A 4 -33.51 40.97 -18.17
C ASP A 4 -33.26 39.89 -19.26
N TYR A 5 -34.16 38.89 -19.28
CA TYR A 5 -34.77 38.16 -20.44
C TYR A 5 -33.89 37.36 -21.43
N LEU A 6 -33.96 36.02 -21.47
CA LEU A 6 -34.91 35.11 -22.18
C LEU A 6 -34.37 34.62 -23.55
N ILE A 7 -34.84 33.42 -23.98
CA ILE A 7 -34.88 32.85 -25.36
C ILE A 7 -33.70 31.93 -25.74
N VAL A 8 -33.85 30.59 -25.61
CA VAL A 8 -34.27 29.59 -26.63
C VAL A 8 -33.19 29.29 -27.67
N LEU A 9 -32.76 28.01 -27.75
CA LEU A 9 -32.73 27.24 -29.01
C LEU A 9 -32.46 25.75 -28.74
N CYS A 10 -33.49 24.95 -29.01
CA CYS A 10 -33.40 23.52 -29.28
C CYS A 10 -32.80 23.25 -30.68
N GLY A 11 -32.25 22.04 -30.86
CA GLY A 11 -31.93 21.42 -32.15
C GLY A 11 -30.45 21.55 -32.51
N VAL A 12 -29.75 20.54 -32.99
CA VAL A 12 -30.18 19.52 -33.96
C VAL A 12 -29.32 18.25 -33.80
N LEU A 13 -30.00 17.10 -33.76
CA LEU A 13 -29.46 15.78 -34.11
C LEU A 13 -28.99 15.78 -35.56
N LEU A 14 -27.73 15.46 -35.85
CA LEU A 14 -27.36 14.88 -37.15
C LEU A 14 -26.35 13.75 -37.00
N LEU A 15 -26.76 12.63 -37.57
CA LEU A 15 -26.09 11.35 -37.72
C LEU A 15 -24.90 11.42 -38.69
N GLY A 16 -23.93 10.53 -38.47
CA GLY A 16 -22.99 10.05 -39.50
C GLY A 16 -21.66 9.63 -38.87
N GLY A 17 -21.13 8.43 -39.03
CA GLY A 17 -21.55 7.23 -39.74
C GLY A 17 -20.45 6.18 -39.49
N CYS A 18 -20.82 4.93 -39.25
CA CYS A 18 -19.88 3.81 -39.19
C CYS A 18 -19.48 3.42 -40.62
N ALA A 19 -18.19 3.49 -40.94
CA ALA A 19 -17.60 2.78 -42.07
C ALA A 19 -16.18 2.36 -41.66
N GLY A 20 -16.03 1.10 -41.26
CA GLY A 20 -14.74 0.50 -40.95
C GLY A 20 -14.47 -0.66 -41.91
N SER A 21 -13.27 -0.64 -42.50
CA SER A 21 -12.49 -1.72 -43.16
C SER A 21 -12.23 -1.50 -44.66
N PRO A 22 -11.14 -2.05 -45.25
CA PRO A 22 -9.82 -2.41 -44.70
C PRO A 22 -8.65 -1.98 -45.64
N GLN A 23 -7.40 -1.98 -45.14
CA GLN A 23 -6.11 -2.15 -45.85
C GLN A 23 -4.99 -1.92 -44.81
N GLY A 24 -3.95 -2.73 -44.61
CA GLY A 24 -3.29 -3.69 -45.47
C GLY A 24 -1.87 -3.23 -45.79
N VAL A 25 -0.89 -3.71 -45.00
CA VAL A 25 0.56 -3.88 -45.30
C VAL A 25 1.45 -2.62 -45.43
N GLY A 26 2.60 -2.62 -44.72
CA GLY A 26 3.86 -2.11 -45.28
C GLY A 26 4.71 -1.20 -44.40
N GLN A 27 5.84 -1.74 -43.93
CA GLN A 27 7.01 -1.11 -43.29
C GLN A 27 7.36 0.31 -43.77
N SER A 28 7.87 1.16 -42.88
CA SER A 28 9.31 1.51 -42.83
C SER A 28 9.63 2.58 -41.78
N ASN A 29 10.89 2.60 -41.41
CA ASN A 29 11.51 3.12 -40.19
C ASN A 29 12.05 4.55 -40.43
N ILE A 30 12.38 5.25 -39.33
CA ILE A 30 13.25 6.44 -39.20
C ILE A 30 12.61 7.83 -39.30
N SER A 31 12.63 8.58 -38.18
CA SER A 31 13.16 9.96 -38.06
C SER A 31 12.92 10.45 -36.62
N SER A 32 13.93 10.50 -35.75
CA SER A 32 14.80 11.66 -35.46
C SER A 32 14.13 12.77 -34.62
N VAL A 33 14.52 12.76 -33.33
CA VAL A 33 14.77 13.84 -32.33
C VAL A 33 13.96 15.14 -32.22
N GLU A 34 13.91 15.60 -30.95
CA GLU A 34 13.54 16.94 -30.43
C GLU A 34 12.04 17.28 -30.43
N SER A 35 11.45 17.99 -29.46
CA SER A 35 11.95 18.73 -28.31
C SER A 35 10.75 19.10 -27.41
N GLU A 36 10.92 18.92 -26.10
CA GLU A 36 10.45 19.75 -24.97
C GLU A 36 8.98 20.18 -24.78
N ALA A 37 8.55 19.99 -23.52
CA ALA A 37 7.59 20.77 -22.73
C ALA A 37 6.08 20.58 -22.95
N ALA A 38 5.43 19.88 -22.02
CA ALA A 38 4.65 20.53 -20.95
C ALA A 38 3.97 19.46 -20.06
N THR A 39 4.43 19.42 -18.81
CA THR A 39 3.68 19.12 -17.57
C THR A 39 2.28 18.50 -17.72
N ASP A 40 2.16 17.22 -17.36
CA ASP A 40 1.11 16.80 -16.42
C ASP A 40 1.52 15.49 -15.73
N ALA A 41 2.58 15.57 -14.91
CA ALA A 41 2.83 14.52 -13.93
C ALA A 41 1.85 14.72 -12.77
N VAL A 42 0.63 14.20 -12.93
CA VAL A 42 -0.23 13.88 -11.79
C VAL A 42 0.49 12.79 -11.00
N ILE A 43 1.40 13.22 -10.12
CA ILE A 43 1.82 12.39 -9.01
C ILE A 43 0.68 12.46 -8.00
N ALA A 44 -0.32 11.61 -8.21
CA ALA A 44 -1.20 11.19 -7.13
C ALA A 44 -0.36 10.33 -6.18
N ALA A 45 0.51 10.98 -5.39
CA ALA A 45 1.10 10.39 -4.19
C ALA A 45 0.03 10.40 -3.09
N GLY A 46 -1.02 9.64 -3.34
CA GLY A 46 -1.99 9.20 -2.37
C GLY A 46 -2.16 7.71 -2.61
N ALA A 47 -1.06 6.96 -2.48
CA ALA A 47 -1.22 5.55 -2.19
C ALA A 47 -1.83 5.53 -0.80
N ASP A 48 -3.17 5.41 -0.75
CA ASP A 48 -3.82 4.80 0.40
C ASP A 48 -3.00 3.55 0.70
N ASP A 49 -2.28 3.59 1.81
CA ASP A 49 -1.30 2.60 2.19
C ASP A 49 -2.06 1.32 2.49
N ASP A 50 -2.32 0.51 1.46
CA ASP A 50 -3.03 -0.77 1.51
C ASP A 50 -2.44 -1.70 2.57
N SER A 51 -1.18 -1.44 2.97
CA SER A 51 -0.53 -2.11 4.08
C SER A 51 -1.28 -1.95 5.41
N GLN A 52 -2.00 -0.83 5.63
CA GLN A 52 -2.87 -0.67 6.79
C GLN A 52 -4.00 -1.70 6.79
N GLN A 53 -4.59 -1.99 5.63
CA GLN A 53 -5.63 -3.01 5.53
C GLN A 53 -5.03 -4.42 5.63
N GLN A 54 -3.85 -4.63 5.04
CA GLN A 54 -3.14 -5.91 5.07
C GLN A 54 -2.73 -6.34 6.48
N TYR A 55 -2.35 -5.40 7.34
CA TYR A 55 -1.81 -5.70 8.67
C TYR A 55 -2.78 -5.46 9.83
N GLY A 56 -4.09 -5.53 9.56
CA GLY A 56 -5.13 -5.38 10.57
C GLY A 56 -5.21 -3.97 11.17
N GLY A 57 -4.69 -2.96 10.46
CA GLY A 57 -4.65 -1.56 10.87
C GLY A 57 -3.43 -1.15 11.67
N ILE A 58 -3.34 0.15 11.95
CA ILE A 58 -2.29 0.74 12.80
C ILE A 58 -2.64 0.51 14.26
N LYS A 59 -1.76 -0.18 14.99
CA LYS A 59 -1.85 -0.35 16.45
C LYS A 59 -1.39 0.90 17.18
N LYS A 60 -0.29 1.50 16.73
CA LYS A 60 0.31 2.70 17.33
C LYS A 60 1.16 3.44 16.31
N GLN A 61 1.12 4.76 16.35
CA GLN A 61 2.00 5.60 15.55
C GLN A 61 2.59 6.71 16.42
N TYR A 62 3.88 6.98 16.24
CA TYR A 62 4.57 8.05 16.97
C TYR A 62 5.83 8.49 16.23
N VAL A 63 6.38 9.63 16.65
CA VAL A 63 7.52 10.27 15.99
C VAL A 63 8.62 10.50 17.00
N VAL A 64 9.84 10.07 16.68
CA VAL A 64 11.04 10.31 17.50
C VAL A 64 12.16 10.80 16.61
N LYS A 65 12.67 12.01 16.87
CA LYS A 65 13.79 12.61 16.12
C LYS A 65 13.55 12.57 14.59
N ALA A 66 12.36 12.99 14.16
CA ALA A 66 11.90 12.97 12.76
C ALA A 66 11.78 11.57 12.11
N CYS A 67 11.86 10.50 12.91
CA CYS A 67 11.56 9.14 12.49
C CYS A 67 10.12 8.79 12.88
N GLN A 68 9.25 8.63 11.90
CA GLN A 68 7.89 8.14 12.06
C GLN A 68 7.93 6.62 12.24
N VAL A 69 7.43 6.16 13.38
CA VAL A 69 7.30 4.75 13.70
C VAL A 69 5.82 4.38 13.62
N THR A 70 5.51 3.44 12.74
CA THR A 70 4.18 2.85 12.60
C THR A 70 4.26 1.39 13.04
N ILE A 71 3.50 1.04 14.07
CA ILE A 71 3.35 -0.33 14.56
C ILE A 71 1.99 -0.83 14.07
N TYR A 72 2.00 -1.88 13.25
CA TYR A 72 0.77 -2.52 12.77
C TYR A 72 0.26 -3.59 13.76
N ASN A 73 -1.01 -3.98 13.66
CA ASN A 73 -1.60 -5.00 14.53
C ASN A 73 -1.05 -6.40 14.25
N ASP A 74 -0.98 -6.77 12.98
CA ASP A 74 -0.58 -8.10 12.48
C ASP A 74 0.58 -8.00 11.47
N GLY A 75 1.32 -6.89 11.53
CA GLY A 75 2.39 -6.58 10.59
C GLY A 75 3.69 -6.19 11.25
N PRO A 76 4.70 -5.86 10.44
CA PRO A 76 5.99 -5.42 10.93
C PRO A 76 5.90 -4.04 11.60
N ILE A 77 7.02 -3.57 12.14
CA ILE A 77 7.16 -2.16 12.50
C ILE A 77 7.80 -1.44 11.32
N GLN A 78 7.17 -0.37 10.85
CA GLN A 78 7.72 0.50 9.83
C GLN A 78 8.37 1.72 10.49
N MET A 79 9.58 2.07 10.07
CA MET A 79 10.31 3.24 10.55
C MET A 79 10.86 4.03 9.37
N VAL A 80 10.30 5.21 9.14
CA VAL A 80 10.70 6.08 8.02
C VAL A 80 10.82 7.52 8.48
N HIS A 81 11.76 8.26 7.89
CA HIS A 81 11.96 9.65 8.21
C HIS A 81 10.82 10.48 7.60
N GLU A 82 10.13 11.29 8.40
CA GLU A 82 8.84 11.93 8.04
C GLU A 82 8.88 12.72 6.72
N LYS A 83 10.01 13.37 6.45
CA LYS A 83 10.16 14.24 5.28
C LYS A 83 10.74 13.54 4.05
N THR A 84 11.51 12.48 4.25
CA THR A 84 12.30 11.86 3.18
C THR A 84 11.82 10.47 2.83
N GLY A 85 10.97 9.85 3.66
CA GLY A 85 10.53 8.46 3.51
C GLY A 85 11.66 7.44 3.67
N GLN A 86 12.89 7.86 3.95
CA GLN A 86 14.04 6.97 4.06
C GLN A 86 13.99 6.18 5.37
N PRO A 87 14.47 4.93 5.39
CA PRO A 87 14.55 4.14 6.62
C PRO A 87 15.31 4.88 7.71
N CYS A 88 14.81 4.82 8.94
CA CYS A 88 15.45 5.39 10.12
C CYS A 88 15.33 4.44 11.30
N ASN A 89 16.16 4.64 12.31
CA ASN A 89 16.13 3.84 13.54
C ASN A 89 15.54 4.68 14.68
N ALA A 90 14.52 4.13 15.32
CA ALA A 90 13.87 4.71 16.49
C ALA A 90 13.67 3.65 17.58
N PRO A 91 13.61 4.07 18.85
CA PRO A 91 13.34 3.15 19.95
C PRO A 91 11.94 2.54 19.81
N ILE A 92 11.85 1.22 19.93
CA ILE A 92 10.59 0.44 19.95
C ILE A 92 10.09 0.34 21.40
N PRO A 93 8.78 0.42 21.66
CA PRO A 93 8.24 0.25 23.01
C PRO A 93 8.61 -1.12 23.58
N LYS A 94 9.02 -1.17 24.85
CA LYS A 94 9.48 -2.41 25.50
C LYS A 94 8.40 -3.49 25.60
N ASP A 95 7.13 -3.07 25.60
CA ASP A 95 5.94 -3.90 25.66
C ASP A 95 5.48 -4.39 24.28
N HIS A 96 6.20 -4.05 23.21
CA HIS A 96 5.89 -4.57 21.87
C HIS A 96 6.26 -6.06 21.77
N GLN A 97 5.27 -6.89 21.45
CA GLN A 97 5.47 -8.31 21.18
C GLN A 97 5.74 -8.51 19.70
N PHE A 98 6.95 -8.97 19.36
CA PHE A 98 7.36 -9.26 17.98
C PHE A 98 6.77 -10.58 17.45
N SER A 99 6.45 -11.50 18.35
CA SER A 99 5.91 -12.82 18.06
C SER A 99 4.57 -12.99 18.78
N LYS A 100 3.56 -13.52 18.09
CA LYS A 100 2.28 -13.90 18.70
C LYS A 100 2.21 -15.41 18.82
N SER A 101 1.78 -15.93 19.97
CA SER A 101 1.52 -17.37 20.11
C SER A 101 0.30 -17.76 19.28
N THR A 102 0.45 -18.74 18.39
CA THR A 102 -0.63 -19.24 17.52
C THR A 102 -1.37 -20.40 18.17
N ARG A 103 -0.63 -21.35 18.73
CA ARG A 103 -1.21 -22.47 19.49
C ARG A 103 -0.27 -22.93 20.59
N SER A 104 -0.86 -23.47 21.65
CA SER A 104 -0.13 -24.21 22.68
C SER A 104 -0.82 -25.54 22.91
N TYR A 105 -0.07 -26.64 22.89
CA TYR A 105 -0.59 -27.99 23.02
C TYR A 105 0.40 -28.90 23.77
N GLN A 106 -0.12 -30.01 24.29
CA GLN A 106 0.73 -31.02 24.93
C GLN A 106 1.07 -32.13 23.93
N GLU A 107 2.36 -32.45 23.84
CA GLU A 107 2.87 -33.56 23.06
C GLU A 107 3.98 -34.27 23.84
N ASN A 108 3.87 -35.59 23.99
CA ASN A 108 4.87 -36.44 24.67
C ASN A 108 5.28 -35.96 26.09
N GLY A 109 4.33 -35.39 26.84
CA GLY A 109 4.55 -34.85 28.18
C GLY A 109 5.23 -33.48 28.22
N CYS A 110 5.43 -32.85 27.06
CA CYS A 110 5.97 -31.49 26.92
C CYS A 110 4.87 -30.54 26.43
N THR A 111 4.94 -29.28 26.84
CA THR A 111 4.10 -28.20 26.28
C THR A 111 4.84 -27.58 25.10
N ILE A 112 4.26 -27.69 23.91
CA ILE A 112 4.75 -27.02 22.70
C ILE A 112 3.93 -25.76 22.51
N THR A 113 4.62 -24.63 22.37
CA THR A 113 3.99 -23.34 22.04
C THR A 113 4.56 -22.87 20.71
N GLU A 114 3.68 -22.71 19.74
CA GLU A 114 4.00 -22.18 18.42
C GLU A 114 3.73 -20.68 18.38
N PHE A 115 4.58 -19.99 17.63
CA PHE A 115 4.56 -18.56 17.45
C PHE A 115 4.56 -18.23 15.96
N SER A 116 3.79 -17.22 15.58
CA SER A 116 3.88 -16.58 14.28
C SER A 116 4.53 -15.22 14.42
N SER A 117 5.53 -14.97 13.58
CA SER A 117 6.13 -13.66 13.40
C SER A 117 5.47 -12.92 12.23
N ALA A 118 5.65 -11.60 12.19
CA ALA A 118 5.05 -10.74 11.15
C ALA A 118 5.57 -11.01 9.73
N ASP A 119 6.73 -11.66 9.60
CA ASP A 119 7.33 -12.09 8.34
C ASP A 119 6.82 -13.48 7.86
N GLY A 120 5.88 -14.07 8.59
CA GLY A 120 5.35 -15.41 8.31
C GLY A 120 6.29 -16.54 8.77
N THR A 121 7.43 -16.23 9.36
CA THR A 121 8.33 -17.23 9.94
C THR A 121 7.74 -17.73 11.25
N GLY A 122 7.49 -19.04 11.33
CA GLY A 122 7.00 -19.69 12.54
C GLY A 122 8.16 -20.13 13.43
N ASP A 123 8.01 -19.97 14.75
CA ASP A 123 8.91 -20.55 15.75
C ASP A 123 8.11 -21.44 16.70
N ALA A 124 8.75 -22.42 17.34
CA ALA A 124 8.13 -23.30 18.31
C ALA A 124 9.06 -23.52 19.50
N VAL A 125 8.55 -23.26 20.70
CA VAL A 125 9.25 -23.52 21.95
C VAL A 125 8.64 -24.76 22.61
N MET A 126 9.50 -25.70 22.99
CA MET A 126 9.11 -26.91 23.72
C MET A 126 9.55 -26.82 25.18
N ASP A 127 8.60 -26.88 26.10
CA ASP A 127 8.84 -26.96 27.55
C ASP A 127 8.50 -28.37 28.06
N CYS A 128 9.54 -29.14 28.40
CA CYS A 128 9.42 -30.49 28.97
C CYS A 128 9.57 -30.51 30.50
N SER A 129 9.55 -29.37 31.19
CA SER A 129 9.81 -29.30 32.64
C SER A 129 8.81 -30.10 33.48
N LYS A 130 7.65 -30.44 32.91
CA LYS A 130 6.59 -31.25 33.56
C LYS A 130 6.60 -32.72 33.14
N LYS A 131 7.54 -33.13 32.28
CA LYS A 131 7.70 -34.51 31.85
C LYS A 131 8.27 -35.31 33.01
N LYS A 132 7.45 -36.22 33.55
CA LYS A 132 7.85 -37.18 34.59
C LYS A 132 8.54 -38.39 33.99
#